data_AF-F0BGB0-F1
#
_entry.id   AF-F0BGB0-F1
#
_cell.length_a   1.000
_cell.length_b   1.000
_cell.length_c   1.000
_cell.angle_alpha   90.00
_cell.angle_beta   90.00
_cell.angle_gamma   90.00
#
_symmetry.space_group_name_H-M   'P 1'
#
loop_
_entity.id
_entity.type
_entity.pdbx_description
1 polymer ?
#
loop_
_entity_poly.entity_id
_entity_poly.type
_entity_poly.pdbx_seq_one_letter_code
_entity_poly.pdbx_strand_id
1 'polypeptide(L)'
;MSNASTGPDARDVDRNKQVIDDANGRAFNPTYSSSNSEYAATVGGGTVSVNPAEQSAKYAHSNEQSSGSLSAGILSDTGAQTTTFSLEADAQTGQQQSLQSKLGDSKLSVEAGASAGQRMRYALTLPGVDQSLEAARQVNPLQPESLPIGARAVMDTQTFVQRESSASLRGLATQSEITEASGRSYMIERVDERHVRVVTGPNAAIEAVNALGVKAGPAQALLGRADSLGQSQVNSAQFDLADPRARAAMGEFVREGKLAPGVPGVDEMQTLERIDFSSQQRLQLELGPLSADVGGNRNEGSQVRISTPGQDGYTLVQQLHYGDNVPLTIVRQYDGNDAERVEQRSYRFEIDGDVAAPGLLQRLGGRNEASEEKAIAQTLNSALSGEMTGAGAIAPGQKTTLEFSEGQMQALREQTRASADAGKIGGSALTSLVGDRHAPAQSPEQFAIAMARNVGGSPYAFAERLQRIADGADGNYDGQLQRVDATVLPRPTDATPTLPDPRDAAHPDHALLQQCTAAVGRLQAAPGPAAGMDGERLALGSVVAARENGLQRVDHVLLGNDPARGFVVQGALDSPAHLRGSFDAKAVQEAPVEASLQRLQALEPGTQRDAATQAQVSQQETQRQAQAR
;
A
#
# COMPACT_ATOMS: atom_id res chain seq x y z
N MET A 1 -40.63 10.67 18.40
CA MET A 1 -39.83 11.91 18.44
C MET A 1 -38.47 11.56 17.88
N SER A 2 -38.07 12.33 16.88
CA SER A 2 -36.99 12.08 15.94
C SER A 2 -35.62 12.13 16.62
N ASN A 3 -34.90 11.01 16.66
CA ASN A 3 -33.45 11.02 16.82
C ASN A 3 -32.84 10.84 15.44
N ALA A 4 -32.54 11.96 14.81
CA ALA A 4 -31.67 11.99 13.63
C ALA A 4 -30.29 11.51 14.07
N SER A 5 -29.92 10.32 13.60
CA SER A 5 -28.54 9.88 13.55
C SER A 5 -27.79 10.85 12.64
N THR A 6 -27.02 11.76 13.22
CA THR A 6 -25.95 12.44 12.48
C THR A 6 -24.80 11.43 12.35
N GLY A 7 -24.97 10.47 11.44
CA GLY A 7 -23.82 9.83 10.81
C GLY A 7 -23.01 10.88 10.02
N PRO A 8 -21.76 10.56 9.64
CA PRO A 8 -20.97 11.47 8.81
C PRO A 8 -21.77 11.87 7.57
N ASP A 9 -21.69 13.15 7.18
CA ASP A 9 -22.44 13.74 6.07
C ASP A 9 -22.30 12.85 4.83
N ALA A 10 -23.43 12.41 4.25
CA ALA A 10 -23.47 11.43 3.16
C ALA A 10 -22.77 11.93 1.87
N ARG A 11 -22.35 13.19 1.84
CA ARG A 11 -21.58 13.78 0.76
C ARG A 11 -20.09 13.44 0.83
N ASP A 12 -19.54 12.99 1.97
CA ASP A 12 -18.08 12.93 2.24
C ASP A 12 -17.41 11.54 2.18
N VAL A 13 -18.15 10.49 1.85
CA VAL A 13 -17.59 9.14 1.72
C VAL A 13 -17.19 8.87 0.26
N ASP A 14 -15.96 8.44 0.02
CA ASP A 14 -15.58 7.84 -1.27
C ASP A 14 -16.52 6.66 -1.56
N ARG A 15 -17.46 6.86 -2.49
CA ARG A 15 -18.55 5.91 -2.77
C ARG A 15 -18.02 4.55 -3.22
N ASN A 16 -16.86 4.54 -3.88
CA ASN A 16 -16.29 3.32 -4.43
C ASN A 16 -15.31 2.64 -3.48
N LYS A 17 -14.96 3.27 -2.35
CA LYS A 17 -13.97 2.72 -1.41
C LYS A 17 -14.31 1.31 -0.95
N GLN A 18 -15.53 1.10 -0.43
CA GLN A 18 -15.93 -0.21 0.09
C GLN A 18 -15.87 -1.30 -0.97
N VAL A 19 -16.33 -1.03 -2.20
CA VAL A 19 -16.36 -2.04 -3.26
C VAL A 19 -14.97 -2.37 -3.81
N ILE A 20 -14.06 -1.38 -3.82
CA ILE A 20 -12.65 -1.58 -4.15
C ILE A 20 -11.95 -2.37 -3.03
N ASP A 21 -12.19 -2.03 -1.76
CA ASP A 21 -11.66 -2.74 -0.61
C ASP A 21 -12.17 -4.21 -0.58
N ASP A 22 -13.43 -4.44 -0.93
CA ASP A 22 -14.00 -5.80 -1.08
C ASP A 22 -13.33 -6.56 -2.24
N ALA A 23 -13.11 -5.90 -3.39
CA ALA A 23 -12.41 -6.50 -4.53
C ALA A 23 -10.95 -6.87 -4.19
N ASN A 24 -10.24 -6.00 -3.48
CA ASN A 24 -8.85 -6.23 -3.08
C ASN A 24 -8.73 -7.24 -1.93
N GLY A 25 -9.63 -7.15 -0.97
CA GLY A 25 -9.54 -7.85 0.31
C GLY A 25 -10.22 -9.22 0.31
N ARG A 26 -11.37 -9.35 -0.37
CA ARG A 26 -12.20 -10.57 -0.31
C ARG A 26 -12.02 -11.45 -1.55
N ALA A 27 -11.72 -10.88 -2.73
CA ALA A 27 -11.55 -11.68 -3.93
C ALA A 27 -10.18 -12.37 -3.96
N PHE A 28 -10.18 -13.68 -4.14
CA PHE A 28 -8.96 -14.48 -4.02
C PHE A 28 -8.13 -14.51 -5.31
N ASN A 29 -6.83 -14.26 -5.22
CA ASN A 29 -5.88 -14.48 -6.33
C ASN A 29 -5.31 -15.92 -6.29
N PRO A 30 -5.65 -16.78 -7.27
CA PRO A 30 -5.23 -18.18 -7.28
C PRO A 30 -3.88 -18.46 -7.93
N THR A 31 -3.18 -17.45 -8.45
CA THR A 31 -1.84 -17.65 -9.02
C THR A 31 -0.78 -17.68 -7.91
N TYR A 32 0.28 -18.45 -8.15
CA TYR A 32 1.47 -18.62 -7.31
C TYR A 32 2.70 -17.95 -7.93
N SER A 33 2.57 -17.35 -9.11
CA SER A 33 3.61 -16.54 -9.74
C SER A 33 4.06 -15.38 -8.84
N SER A 34 5.30 -15.43 -8.34
CA SER A 34 5.90 -14.29 -7.64
C SER A 34 6.28 -13.19 -8.62
N SER A 35 6.03 -11.93 -8.25
CA SER A 35 6.49 -10.75 -8.99
C SER A 35 7.97 -10.44 -8.75
N ASN A 36 8.56 -11.03 -7.71
CA ASN A 36 9.82 -10.61 -7.14
C ASN A 36 11.01 -11.40 -7.70
N SER A 37 12.20 -10.87 -7.47
CA SER A 37 13.44 -11.56 -7.82
C SER A 37 13.81 -12.56 -6.74
N GLU A 38 14.23 -13.76 -7.17
CA GLU A 38 14.62 -14.86 -6.30
C GLU A 38 16.09 -15.21 -6.56
N TYR A 39 16.86 -15.40 -5.49
CA TYR A 39 18.28 -15.75 -5.56
C TYR A 39 18.49 -17.08 -4.86
N ALA A 40 19.20 -18.01 -5.50
CA ALA A 40 19.28 -19.38 -5.05
C ALA A 40 20.69 -19.96 -5.13
N ALA A 41 20.93 -20.95 -4.26
CA ALA A 41 22.14 -21.75 -4.25
C ALA A 41 21.80 -23.24 -4.03
N THR A 42 22.32 -24.10 -4.88
CA THR A 42 22.27 -25.56 -4.71
C THR A 42 23.30 -25.98 -3.68
N VAL A 43 22.84 -26.61 -2.60
CA VAL A 43 23.69 -27.10 -1.50
C VAL A 43 23.33 -28.55 -1.20
N GLY A 44 24.22 -29.48 -1.52
CA GLY A 44 23.95 -30.92 -1.40
C GLY A 44 22.93 -31.40 -2.44
N GLY A 45 21.87 -32.07 -1.98
CA GLY A 45 20.79 -32.59 -2.83
C GLY A 45 19.63 -31.61 -3.06
N GLY A 46 19.66 -30.43 -2.45
CA GLY A 46 18.56 -29.45 -2.51
C GLY A 46 19.03 -28.04 -2.87
N THR A 47 18.05 -27.17 -3.12
CA THR A 47 18.25 -25.76 -3.45
C THR A 47 17.68 -24.90 -2.33
N VAL A 48 18.48 -23.95 -1.85
CA VAL A 48 18.04 -22.90 -0.91
C VAL A 48 17.91 -21.61 -1.69
N SER A 49 16.78 -20.94 -1.57
CA SER A 49 16.53 -19.65 -2.22
C SER A 49 15.99 -18.61 -1.25
N VAL A 50 16.21 -17.34 -1.59
CA VAL A 50 15.74 -16.18 -0.85
C VAL A 50 15.05 -15.21 -1.79
N ASN A 51 13.95 -14.65 -1.31
CA ASN A 51 13.25 -13.56 -1.95
C ASN A 51 13.31 -12.34 -1.01
N PRO A 52 14.21 -11.38 -1.29
CA PRO A 52 14.42 -10.25 -0.39
C PRO A 52 13.20 -9.35 -0.21
N ALA A 53 12.38 -9.20 -1.26
CA ALA A 53 11.20 -8.33 -1.23
C ALA A 53 10.09 -8.92 -0.33
N GLU A 54 9.95 -10.24 -0.34
CA GLU A 54 8.99 -10.95 0.53
C GLU A 54 9.58 -11.31 1.90
N GLN A 55 10.86 -11.01 2.13
CA GLN A 55 11.62 -11.46 3.30
C GLN A 55 11.42 -12.96 3.57
N SER A 56 11.42 -13.75 2.50
CA SER A 56 11.12 -15.17 2.55
C SER A 56 12.34 -16.01 2.14
N ALA A 57 12.41 -17.21 2.73
CA ALA A 57 13.38 -18.23 2.39
C ALA A 57 12.65 -19.50 1.98
N LYS A 58 13.19 -20.19 0.98
CA LYS A 58 12.61 -21.40 0.41
C LYS A 58 13.67 -22.49 0.34
N TYR A 59 13.25 -23.71 0.68
CA TYR A 59 14.02 -24.94 0.47
C TYR A 59 13.27 -25.81 -0.52
N ALA A 60 13.93 -26.18 -1.60
CA ALA A 60 13.40 -27.07 -2.62
C ALA A 60 14.27 -28.32 -2.76
N HIS A 61 13.65 -29.47 -2.98
CA HIS A 61 14.33 -30.73 -3.23
C HIS A 61 13.69 -31.42 -4.43
N SER A 62 14.48 -31.89 -5.38
CA SER A 62 13.99 -32.61 -6.56
C SER A 62 14.89 -33.78 -6.91
N ASN A 63 14.26 -34.94 -7.16
CA ASN A 63 14.87 -36.17 -7.65
C ASN A 63 14.06 -36.70 -8.85
N GLU A 64 14.54 -37.73 -9.55
CA GLU A 64 13.87 -38.32 -10.73
C GLU A 64 12.42 -38.78 -10.51
N GLN A 65 12.00 -39.04 -9.26
CA GLN A 65 10.66 -39.55 -8.92
C GLN A 65 9.74 -38.54 -8.25
N SER A 66 10.28 -37.48 -7.64
CA SER A 66 9.53 -36.54 -6.82
C SER A 66 10.25 -35.20 -6.70
N SER A 67 9.47 -34.13 -6.67
CA SER A 67 9.91 -32.80 -6.26
C SER A 67 9.01 -32.26 -5.16
N GLY A 68 9.53 -31.32 -4.38
CA GLY A 68 8.73 -30.53 -3.48
C GLY A 68 9.51 -29.35 -2.93
N SER A 69 8.78 -28.36 -2.45
CA SER A 69 9.38 -27.19 -1.83
C SER A 69 8.60 -26.72 -0.61
N LEU A 70 9.29 -25.99 0.25
CA LEU A 70 8.72 -25.32 1.42
C LEU A 70 9.33 -23.92 1.48
N SER A 71 8.48 -22.89 1.47
CA SER A 71 8.88 -21.51 1.71
C SER A 71 8.23 -20.97 2.98
N ALA A 72 8.94 -20.07 3.66
CA ALA A 72 8.42 -19.32 4.78
C ALA A 72 8.91 -17.87 4.72
N GLY A 73 8.04 -16.92 5.04
CA GLY A 73 8.35 -15.49 5.07
C GLY A 73 7.67 -14.77 6.22
N ILE A 74 8.25 -13.64 6.62
CA ILE A 74 7.70 -12.73 7.62
C ILE A 74 7.87 -11.31 7.09
N LEU A 75 6.78 -10.59 6.92
CA LEU A 75 6.80 -9.22 6.40
C LEU A 75 6.02 -8.29 7.34
N SER A 76 6.70 -7.31 7.92
CA SER A 76 6.08 -6.21 8.68
C SER A 76 5.80 -5.03 7.75
N ASP A 77 4.54 -4.58 7.71
CA ASP A 77 4.10 -3.35 7.05
C ASP A 77 3.87 -2.27 8.12
N THR A 78 4.72 -1.25 8.12
CA THR A 78 4.66 -0.14 9.08
C THR A 78 3.50 0.81 8.80
N GLY A 79 3.12 0.99 7.52
CA GLY A 79 2.01 1.86 7.12
C GLY A 79 0.66 1.24 7.47
N ALA A 80 0.49 -0.06 7.18
CA ALA A 80 -0.71 -0.80 7.57
C ALA A 80 -0.72 -1.23 9.05
N GLN A 81 0.42 -1.11 9.75
CA GLN A 81 0.63 -1.63 11.10
C GLN A 81 0.27 -3.12 11.22
N THR A 82 0.82 -3.96 10.34
CA THR A 82 0.58 -5.40 10.37
C THR A 82 1.86 -6.21 10.18
N THR A 83 1.84 -7.47 10.61
CA THR A 83 2.87 -8.47 10.28
C THR A 83 2.22 -9.67 9.63
N THR A 84 2.70 -10.04 8.44
CA THR A 84 2.23 -11.20 7.68
C THR A 84 3.25 -12.33 7.73
N PHE A 85 2.79 -13.51 8.16
CA PHE A 85 3.53 -14.77 8.13
C PHE A 85 3.04 -15.59 6.94
N SER A 86 3.93 -15.95 6.03
CA SER A 86 3.61 -16.77 4.87
C SER A 86 4.27 -18.14 4.97
N LEU A 87 3.54 -19.16 4.50
CA LEU A 87 4.03 -20.51 4.31
C LEU A 87 3.49 -21.02 2.98
N GLU A 88 4.38 -21.46 2.10
CA GLU A 88 4.01 -22.13 0.86
C GLU A 88 4.65 -23.51 0.84
N ALA A 89 3.92 -24.50 0.38
CA ALA A 89 4.47 -25.83 0.16
C ALA A 89 3.91 -26.41 -1.14
N ASP A 90 4.76 -27.06 -1.91
CA ASP A 90 4.35 -27.82 -3.08
C ASP A 90 5.03 -29.20 -3.09
N ALA A 91 4.37 -30.11 -3.78
CA ALA A 91 4.71 -31.51 -3.87
C ALA A 91 4.27 -32.05 -5.23
N GLN A 92 5.19 -32.65 -5.98
CA GLN A 92 4.86 -33.37 -7.20
C GLN A 92 5.48 -34.76 -7.16
N THR A 93 4.65 -35.77 -7.38
CA THR A 93 5.08 -37.17 -7.31
C THR A 93 4.63 -37.92 -8.56
N GLY A 94 5.53 -38.71 -9.16
CA GLY A 94 5.18 -39.59 -10.27
C GLY A 94 4.27 -40.78 -9.89
N GLN A 95 4.06 -41.03 -8.59
CA GLN A 95 3.18 -42.06 -8.00
C GLN A 95 2.53 -41.55 -6.72
N GLN A 96 1.37 -42.09 -6.30
CA GLN A 96 0.70 -41.71 -5.04
C GLN A 96 1.64 -41.81 -3.83
N GLN A 97 2.08 -40.68 -3.29
CA GLN A 97 2.82 -40.61 -2.03
C GLN A 97 2.33 -39.44 -1.19
N SER A 98 2.28 -39.63 0.13
CA SER A 98 1.97 -38.55 1.07
C SER A 98 3.26 -37.92 1.59
N LEU A 99 3.42 -36.62 1.41
CA LEU A 99 4.47 -35.83 2.05
C LEU A 99 3.95 -35.36 3.40
N GLN A 100 4.58 -35.83 4.48
CA GLN A 100 4.27 -35.41 5.84
C GLN A 100 5.42 -34.53 6.36
N SER A 101 5.14 -33.25 6.58
CA SER A 101 6.04 -32.30 7.24
C SER A 101 5.46 -31.85 8.57
N LYS A 102 6.29 -31.55 9.56
CA LYS A 102 5.83 -31.02 10.86
C LYS A 102 6.06 -29.51 10.89
N LEU A 103 5.00 -28.74 11.14
CA LEU A 103 5.08 -27.30 11.40
C LEU A 103 4.65 -27.05 12.86
N GLY A 104 5.63 -26.87 13.76
CA GLY A 104 5.36 -26.84 15.20
C GLY A 104 4.82 -28.19 15.71
N ASP A 105 3.74 -28.16 16.49
CA ASP A 105 3.04 -29.37 16.97
C ASP A 105 2.07 -29.98 15.94
N SER A 106 1.87 -29.30 14.80
CA SER A 106 0.94 -29.72 13.76
C SER A 106 1.64 -30.53 12.66
N LYS A 107 1.00 -31.61 12.21
CA LYS A 107 1.43 -32.37 11.03
C LYS A 107 0.75 -31.78 9.81
N LEU A 108 1.56 -31.29 8.86
CA LEU A 108 1.13 -30.99 7.52
C LEU A 108 1.29 -32.25 6.65
N SER A 109 0.18 -32.86 6.24
CA SER A 109 0.18 -33.99 5.31
C SER A 109 -0.39 -33.55 3.97
N VAL A 110 0.43 -33.61 2.93
CA VAL A 110 0.06 -33.39 1.53
C VAL A 110 -0.02 -34.76 0.86
N GLU A 111 -1.19 -35.18 0.38
CA GLU A 111 -1.42 -36.53 -0.17
C GLU A 111 -1.55 -36.46 -1.70
N ALA A 112 -0.50 -36.78 -2.46
CA ALA A 112 -0.53 -36.65 -3.92
C ALA A 112 -1.24 -37.82 -4.62
N GLY A 113 -2.05 -37.52 -5.64
CA GLY A 113 -2.68 -38.49 -6.55
C GLY A 113 -1.72 -38.91 -7.66
N ALA A 114 -1.91 -40.10 -8.26
CA ALA A 114 -1.07 -40.54 -9.38
C ALA A 114 -1.23 -39.57 -10.57
N SER A 115 -0.17 -38.84 -10.91
CA SER A 115 0.00 -37.83 -11.98
C SER A 115 -0.27 -36.34 -11.69
N ALA A 116 -0.85 -35.96 -10.54
CA ALA A 116 -1.11 -34.56 -10.19
C ALA A 116 -0.29 -34.12 -8.97
N GLY A 117 0.37 -32.96 -9.07
CA GLY A 117 1.00 -32.30 -7.94
C GLY A 117 -0.02 -31.62 -7.03
N GLN A 118 0.39 -31.32 -5.80
CA GLN A 118 -0.39 -30.54 -4.84
C GLN A 118 0.44 -29.36 -4.35
N ARG A 119 -0.21 -28.22 -4.19
CA ARG A 119 0.38 -27.04 -3.57
C ARG A 119 -0.59 -26.41 -2.59
N MET A 120 -0.02 -25.77 -1.59
CA MET A 120 -0.76 -25.01 -0.61
C MET A 120 -0.04 -23.72 -0.26
N ARG A 121 -0.85 -22.72 0.07
CA ARG A 121 -0.40 -21.43 0.56
C ARG A 121 -1.20 -21.07 1.79
N TYR A 122 -0.49 -20.69 2.83
CA TYR A 122 -1.04 -20.16 4.06
C TYR A 122 -0.43 -18.79 4.32
N ALA A 123 -1.26 -17.79 4.57
CA ALA A 123 -0.84 -16.47 4.99
C ALA A 123 -1.64 -16.04 6.21
N LEU A 124 -0.96 -15.66 7.29
CA LEU A 124 -1.55 -15.12 8.51
C LEU A 124 -1.07 -13.68 8.69
N THR A 125 -1.99 -12.74 8.59
CA THR A 125 -1.75 -11.32 8.87
C THR A 125 -2.26 -11.01 10.27
N LEU A 126 -1.36 -10.54 11.13
CA LEU A 126 -1.66 -10.11 12.48
C LEU A 126 -1.59 -8.58 12.59
N PRO A 127 -2.44 -7.96 13.42
CA PRO A 127 -2.35 -6.53 13.71
C PRO A 127 -1.10 -6.23 14.55
N GLY A 128 -0.50 -5.06 14.34
CA GLY A 128 0.76 -4.62 14.96
C GLY A 128 1.98 -4.92 14.09
N VAL A 129 3.02 -4.10 14.25
CA VAL A 129 4.33 -4.30 13.62
C VAL A 129 5.19 -5.25 14.45
N ASP A 130 6.06 -5.99 13.77
CA ASP A 130 7.05 -6.90 14.36
C ASP A 130 6.46 -7.95 15.31
N GLN A 131 5.33 -8.53 14.92
CA GLN A 131 4.73 -9.63 15.67
C GLN A 131 5.65 -10.85 15.76
N SER A 132 5.56 -11.56 16.89
CA SER A 132 6.37 -12.75 17.13
C SER A 132 5.80 -14.00 16.44
N LEU A 133 6.68 -14.95 16.09
CA LEU A 133 6.26 -16.27 15.59
C LEU A 133 5.44 -17.05 16.63
N GLU A 134 5.66 -16.80 17.93
CA GLU A 134 4.89 -17.42 19.00
C GLU A 134 3.43 -16.96 18.98
N ALA A 135 3.18 -15.67 18.74
CA ALA A 135 1.83 -15.15 18.57
C ALA A 135 1.13 -15.79 17.35
N ALA A 136 1.85 -15.93 16.23
CA ALA A 136 1.34 -16.61 15.04
C ALA A 136 0.93 -18.07 15.30
N ARG A 137 1.73 -18.82 16.08
CA ARG A 137 1.46 -20.23 16.41
C ARG A 137 0.23 -20.45 17.29
N GLN A 138 -0.21 -19.43 18.00
CA GLN A 138 -1.42 -19.51 18.85
C GLN A 138 -2.71 -19.37 18.04
N VAL A 139 -2.62 -18.86 16.81
CA VAL A 139 -3.79 -18.66 15.95
C VAL A 139 -4.10 -19.95 15.20
N ASN A 140 -5.35 -20.40 15.33
CA ASN A 140 -5.90 -21.49 14.54
C ASN A 140 -7.01 -20.95 13.62
N PRO A 141 -6.79 -20.86 12.30
CA PRO A 141 -7.77 -20.29 11.38
C PRO A 141 -9.08 -21.06 11.30
N LEU A 142 -9.09 -22.34 11.71
CA LEU A 142 -10.32 -23.14 11.77
C LEU A 142 -11.10 -22.96 13.08
N GLN A 143 -10.53 -22.21 14.03
CA GLN A 143 -11.15 -21.83 15.31
C GLN A 143 -11.22 -20.30 15.39
N PRO A 144 -12.33 -19.69 14.91
CA PRO A 144 -12.48 -18.24 14.79
C PRO A 144 -12.15 -17.46 16.06
N GLU A 145 -12.47 -18.02 17.22
CA GLU A 145 -12.20 -17.43 18.54
C GLU A 145 -10.71 -17.24 18.84
N SER A 146 -9.82 -18.02 18.20
CA SER A 146 -8.38 -17.91 18.37
C SER A 146 -7.76 -16.73 17.62
N LEU A 147 -8.47 -16.13 16.66
CA LEU A 147 -7.99 -14.97 15.92
C LEU A 147 -8.11 -13.70 16.77
N PRO A 148 -7.02 -12.93 16.93
CA PRO A 148 -7.07 -11.55 17.43
C PRO A 148 -7.96 -10.67 16.54
N ILE A 149 -8.57 -9.63 17.08
CA ILE A 149 -9.34 -8.65 16.30
C ILE A 149 -8.43 -7.99 15.26
N GLY A 150 -8.88 -7.92 14.01
CA GLY A 150 -8.11 -7.47 12.86
C GLY A 150 -7.17 -8.53 12.27
N ALA A 151 -7.04 -9.71 12.89
CA ALA A 151 -6.26 -10.78 12.29
C ALA A 151 -7.01 -11.42 11.12
N ARG A 152 -6.24 -11.78 10.09
CA ARG A 152 -6.74 -12.40 8.86
C ARG A 152 -5.88 -13.60 8.52
N ALA A 153 -6.52 -14.72 8.23
CA ALA A 153 -5.86 -15.93 7.76
C ALA A 153 -6.40 -16.33 6.38
N VAL A 154 -5.50 -16.62 5.46
CA VAL A 154 -5.79 -17.07 4.10
C VAL A 154 -5.18 -18.45 3.91
N MET A 155 -5.96 -19.39 3.42
CA MET A 155 -5.57 -20.74 3.05
C MET A 155 -6.01 -21.03 1.62
N ASP A 156 -5.13 -21.64 0.86
CA ASP A 156 -5.40 -22.04 -0.51
C ASP A 156 -4.73 -23.37 -0.77
N THR A 157 -5.49 -24.27 -1.36
CA THR A 157 -5.04 -25.63 -1.65
C THR A 157 -5.44 -25.97 -3.06
N GLN A 158 -4.47 -26.37 -3.87
CA GLN A 158 -4.66 -26.67 -5.28
C GLN A 158 -4.00 -27.99 -5.65
N THR A 159 -4.66 -28.72 -6.54
CA THR A 159 -4.03 -29.79 -7.33
C THR A 159 -3.59 -29.19 -8.67
N PHE A 160 -2.41 -29.56 -9.15
CA PHE A 160 -1.87 -29.04 -10.41
C PHE A 160 -1.29 -30.12 -11.32
N VAL A 161 -1.25 -29.84 -12.61
CA VAL A 161 -0.59 -30.64 -13.64
C VAL A 161 0.41 -29.72 -14.35
N GLN A 162 1.68 -30.10 -14.29
CA GLN A 162 2.77 -29.35 -14.91
C GLN A 162 3.30 -30.09 -16.14
N ARG A 163 3.48 -29.35 -17.24
CA ARG A 163 4.07 -29.83 -18.49
C ARG A 163 5.28 -28.98 -18.80
N GLU A 164 6.46 -29.60 -18.78
CA GLU A 164 7.72 -28.95 -19.08
C GLU A 164 8.32 -29.48 -20.38
N SER A 165 9.00 -28.60 -21.10
CA SER A 165 9.83 -28.95 -22.25
C SER A 165 11.06 -28.06 -22.28
N SER A 166 12.22 -28.69 -22.44
CA SER A 166 13.49 -27.99 -22.63
C SER A 166 14.23 -28.57 -23.81
N ALA A 167 14.96 -27.72 -24.54
CA ALA A 167 15.80 -28.15 -25.65
C ALA A 167 17.07 -27.31 -25.67
N SER A 168 18.18 -27.93 -26.08
CA SER A 168 19.43 -27.21 -26.29
C SER A 168 20.14 -27.66 -27.57
N LEU A 169 20.53 -26.72 -28.43
CA LEU A 169 21.24 -27.00 -29.68
C LEU A 169 22.32 -25.95 -29.92
N ARG A 170 23.58 -26.40 -30.06
CA ARG A 170 24.73 -25.53 -30.42
C ARG A 170 24.83 -24.27 -29.54
N GLY A 171 24.61 -24.41 -28.23
CA GLY A 171 24.67 -23.31 -27.26
C GLY A 171 23.41 -22.46 -27.15
N LEU A 172 22.37 -22.71 -27.95
CA LEU A 172 21.02 -22.18 -27.73
C LEU A 172 20.28 -23.07 -26.75
N ALA A 173 19.49 -22.48 -25.85
CA ALA A 173 18.66 -23.16 -24.87
C ALA A 173 17.24 -22.58 -24.90
N THR A 174 16.23 -23.44 -24.85
CA THR A 174 14.82 -23.06 -24.77
C THR A 174 14.17 -23.76 -23.59
N GLN A 175 13.25 -23.08 -22.93
CA GLN A 175 12.43 -23.63 -21.86
C GLN A 175 10.97 -23.20 -22.06
N SER A 176 10.06 -24.15 -21.91
CA SER A 176 8.62 -23.91 -21.87
C SER A 176 8.01 -24.76 -20.76
N GLU A 177 7.24 -24.13 -19.89
CA GLU A 177 6.57 -24.75 -18.76
C GLU A 177 5.14 -24.24 -18.71
N ILE A 178 4.17 -25.15 -18.53
CA ILE A 178 2.76 -24.82 -18.35
C ILE A 178 2.24 -25.59 -17.14
N THR A 179 1.68 -24.87 -16.18
CA THR A 179 1.09 -25.40 -14.94
C THR A 179 -0.39 -25.05 -14.93
N GLU A 180 -1.24 -26.07 -14.96
CA GLU A 180 -2.70 -25.95 -14.81
C GLU A 180 -3.07 -26.40 -13.40
N ALA A 181 -3.70 -25.52 -12.62
CA ALA A 181 -4.07 -25.77 -11.24
C ALA A 181 -5.57 -25.55 -11.01
N SER A 182 -6.15 -26.32 -10.09
CA SER A 182 -7.51 -26.13 -9.61
C SER A 182 -7.58 -26.47 -8.12
N GLY A 183 -8.40 -25.72 -7.39
CA GLY A 183 -8.44 -25.84 -5.95
C GLY A 183 -9.58 -25.09 -5.30
N ARG A 184 -9.39 -24.82 -4.01
CA ARG A 184 -10.34 -24.08 -3.19
C ARG A 184 -9.58 -23.12 -2.28
N SER A 185 -10.17 -21.94 -2.11
CA SER A 185 -9.69 -20.91 -1.21
C SER A 185 -10.55 -20.85 0.04
N TYR A 186 -9.92 -20.46 1.13
CA TYR A 186 -10.55 -20.13 2.39
C TYR A 186 -9.85 -18.90 2.96
N MET A 187 -10.62 -17.91 3.40
CA MET A 187 -10.14 -16.79 4.17
C MET A 187 -11.08 -16.56 5.34
N ILE A 188 -10.49 -16.23 6.49
CA ILE A 188 -11.21 -15.80 7.67
C ILE A 188 -10.55 -14.55 8.24
N GLU A 189 -11.37 -13.60 8.62
CA GLU A 189 -10.96 -12.32 9.19
C GLU A 189 -11.80 -12.06 10.45
N ARG A 190 -11.14 -11.70 11.55
CA ARG A 190 -11.82 -11.29 12.78
C ARG A 190 -12.11 -9.80 12.70
N VAL A 191 -13.32 -9.44 12.27
CA VAL A 191 -13.72 -8.04 12.02
C VAL A 191 -13.81 -7.26 13.34
N ASP A 192 -14.43 -7.86 14.35
CA ASP A 192 -14.56 -7.28 15.69
C ASP A 192 -14.70 -8.38 16.76
N GLU A 193 -15.04 -7.99 17.99
CA GLU A 193 -15.23 -8.93 19.11
C GLU A 193 -16.24 -10.04 18.83
N ARG A 194 -17.28 -9.74 18.05
CA ARG A 194 -18.41 -10.63 17.78
C ARG A 194 -18.41 -11.18 16.37
N HIS A 195 -17.87 -10.48 15.40
CA HIS A 195 -18.04 -10.84 14.00
C HIS A 195 -16.77 -11.41 13.38
N VAL A 196 -16.96 -12.46 12.58
CA VAL A 196 -15.94 -12.97 11.67
C VAL A 196 -16.46 -12.93 10.25
N ARG A 197 -15.62 -12.49 9.33
CA ARG A 197 -15.88 -12.59 7.90
C ARG A 197 -15.20 -13.85 7.39
N VAL A 198 -15.94 -14.67 6.66
CA VAL A 198 -15.42 -15.86 6.02
C VAL A 198 -15.65 -15.75 4.53
N VAL A 199 -14.63 -16.12 3.76
CA VAL A 199 -14.68 -16.19 2.31
C VAL A 199 -14.21 -17.56 1.85
N THR A 200 -14.97 -18.24 1.00
CA THR A 200 -14.55 -19.53 0.47
C THR A 200 -15.16 -19.82 -0.90
N GLY A 201 -14.44 -20.57 -1.73
CA GLY A 201 -14.94 -20.99 -3.03
C GLY A 201 -13.88 -21.68 -3.89
N PRO A 202 -14.30 -22.26 -5.03
CA PRO A 202 -13.40 -22.85 -6.00
C PRO A 202 -12.51 -21.80 -6.68
N ASN A 203 -11.35 -22.27 -7.13
CA ASN A 203 -10.43 -21.50 -7.94
C ASN A 203 -9.71 -22.36 -8.99
N ALA A 204 -9.16 -21.69 -10.01
CA ALA A 204 -8.32 -22.30 -11.03
C ALA A 204 -7.24 -21.31 -11.46
N ALA A 205 -6.11 -21.82 -11.91
CA ALA A 205 -5.02 -21.01 -12.44
C ALA A 205 -4.30 -21.72 -13.60
N ILE A 206 -3.81 -20.95 -14.56
CA ILE A 206 -2.90 -21.40 -15.60
C ILE A 206 -1.67 -20.49 -15.54
N GLU A 207 -0.50 -21.09 -15.41
CA GLU A 207 0.78 -20.39 -15.34
C GLU A 207 1.68 -20.93 -16.43
N ALA A 208 2.31 -20.04 -17.20
CA ALA A 208 3.13 -20.41 -18.33
C ALA A 208 4.44 -19.64 -18.32
N VAL A 209 5.57 -20.34 -18.35
CA VAL A 209 6.91 -19.75 -18.47
C VAL A 209 7.49 -20.15 -19.81
N ASN A 210 7.90 -19.17 -20.61
CA ASN A 210 8.55 -19.41 -21.90
C ASN A 210 9.83 -18.58 -21.97
N ALA A 211 10.97 -19.23 -22.16
CA ALA A 211 12.26 -18.58 -22.18
C ALA A 211 13.19 -19.13 -23.28
N LEU A 212 14.03 -18.25 -23.78
CA LEU A 212 15.05 -18.54 -24.78
C LEU A 212 16.36 -17.93 -24.31
N GLY A 213 17.47 -18.60 -24.56
CA GLY A 213 18.76 -18.00 -24.28
C GLY A 213 19.93 -18.87 -24.66
N VAL A 214 21.03 -18.67 -23.95
CA VAL A 214 22.32 -19.26 -24.27
C VAL A 214 22.83 -20.11 -23.12
N LYS A 215 23.49 -21.22 -23.49
CA LYS A 215 24.14 -22.14 -22.56
C LYS A 215 25.59 -22.36 -22.98
N ALA A 216 26.51 -22.09 -22.08
CA ALA A 216 27.95 -22.25 -22.28
C ALA A 216 28.57 -22.94 -21.05
N GLY A 217 28.76 -24.25 -21.15
CA GLY A 217 29.27 -25.05 -20.03
C GLY A 217 28.33 -24.97 -18.81
N PRO A 218 28.82 -24.56 -17.63
CA PRO A 218 28.01 -24.44 -16.40
C PRO A 218 27.22 -23.12 -16.32
N ALA A 219 27.37 -22.23 -17.30
CA ALA A 219 26.66 -20.96 -17.34
C ALA A 219 25.46 -21.04 -18.29
N GLN A 220 24.31 -20.56 -17.84
CA GLN A 220 23.11 -20.45 -18.63
C GLN A 220 22.43 -19.10 -18.35
N ALA A 221 21.94 -18.46 -19.41
CA ALA A 221 21.18 -17.23 -19.30
C ALA A 221 19.95 -17.37 -20.20
N LEU A 222 18.76 -17.37 -19.61
CA LEU A 222 17.48 -17.43 -20.31
C LEU A 222 16.73 -16.12 -20.10
N LEU A 223 16.28 -15.52 -21.20
CA LEU A 223 15.36 -14.39 -21.18
C LEU A 223 13.99 -14.90 -21.64
N GLY A 224 12.97 -14.62 -20.85
CA GLY A 224 11.65 -15.15 -21.10
C GLY A 224 10.53 -14.27 -20.57
N ARG A 225 9.34 -14.85 -20.59
CA ARG A 225 8.15 -14.30 -19.95
C ARG A 225 7.47 -15.35 -19.10
N ALA A 226 6.97 -14.93 -17.95
CA ALA A 226 6.06 -15.67 -17.12
C ALA A 226 4.68 -15.02 -17.23
N ASP A 227 3.71 -15.76 -17.75
CA ASP A 227 2.33 -15.35 -17.90
C ASP A 227 1.47 -16.15 -16.91
N SER A 228 0.51 -15.52 -16.25
CA SER A 228 -0.42 -16.21 -15.37
C SER A 228 -1.85 -15.74 -15.59
N LEU A 229 -2.80 -16.67 -15.60
CA LEU A 229 -4.23 -16.42 -15.66
C LEU A 229 -4.90 -17.14 -14.49
N GLY A 230 -5.46 -16.38 -13.56
CA GLY A 230 -6.19 -16.88 -12.40
C GLY A 230 -7.69 -16.65 -12.54
N GLN A 231 -8.50 -17.58 -12.05
CA GLN A 231 -9.92 -17.38 -11.88
C GLN A 231 -10.37 -17.88 -10.50
N SER A 232 -11.19 -17.10 -9.80
CA SER A 232 -11.85 -17.56 -8.58
C SER A 232 -13.32 -17.14 -8.56
N GLN A 233 -14.16 -17.99 -7.95
CA GLN A 233 -15.54 -17.65 -7.63
C GLN A 233 -15.73 -17.97 -6.16
N VAL A 234 -15.79 -16.94 -5.33
CA VAL A 234 -15.86 -17.07 -3.87
C VAL A 234 -17.14 -16.45 -3.34
N ASN A 235 -17.68 -17.07 -2.30
CA ASN A 235 -18.75 -16.49 -1.52
C ASN A 235 -18.15 -15.90 -0.25
N SER A 236 -18.62 -14.73 0.16
CA SER A 236 -18.26 -14.02 1.39
C SER A 236 -19.50 -13.88 2.26
N ALA A 237 -19.34 -14.04 3.57
CA ALA A 237 -20.38 -13.73 4.55
C ALA A 237 -19.75 -13.35 5.90
N GLN A 238 -20.44 -12.51 6.67
CA GLN A 238 -20.08 -12.13 8.03
C GLN A 238 -20.97 -12.86 9.03
N PHE A 239 -20.38 -13.45 10.06
CA PHE A 239 -21.04 -14.29 11.04
C PHE A 239 -20.88 -13.72 12.45
N ASP A 240 -21.98 -13.58 13.19
CA ASP A 240 -21.97 -13.24 14.62
C ASP A 240 -21.66 -14.49 15.46
N LEU A 241 -20.46 -14.54 16.03
CA LEU A 241 -19.98 -15.63 16.88
C LEU A 241 -20.82 -15.78 18.16
N ALA A 242 -21.56 -14.76 18.60
CA ALA A 242 -22.44 -14.90 19.76
C ALA A 242 -23.63 -15.82 19.46
N ASP A 243 -24.14 -15.84 18.22
CA ASP A 243 -25.31 -16.65 17.83
C ASP A 243 -24.89 -18.10 17.53
N PRO A 244 -25.40 -19.12 18.26
CA PRO A 244 -25.11 -20.52 17.96
C PRO A 244 -25.53 -20.94 16.54
N ARG A 245 -26.57 -20.30 15.97
CA ARG A 245 -27.07 -20.58 14.62
C ARG A 245 -26.10 -20.09 13.56
N ALA A 246 -25.53 -18.90 13.75
CA ALA A 246 -24.50 -18.35 12.87
C ALA A 246 -23.23 -19.19 12.90
N ARG A 247 -22.80 -19.66 14.09
CA ARG A 247 -21.66 -20.59 14.23
C ARG A 247 -21.89 -21.91 13.49
N ALA A 248 -23.08 -22.48 13.61
CA ALA A 248 -23.44 -23.70 12.86
C ALA A 248 -23.43 -23.44 11.34
N ALA A 249 -24.03 -22.33 10.90
CA ALA A 249 -24.07 -21.95 9.50
C ALA A 249 -22.68 -21.66 8.91
N MET A 250 -21.77 -21.09 9.69
CA MET A 250 -20.37 -20.91 9.30
C MET A 250 -19.69 -22.26 9.06
N GLY A 251 -19.88 -23.25 9.92
CA GLY A 251 -19.34 -24.60 9.72
C GLY A 251 -19.82 -25.26 8.41
N GLU A 252 -21.10 -25.10 8.08
CA GLU A 252 -21.66 -25.53 6.80
C GLU A 252 -21.07 -24.74 5.63
N PHE A 253 -20.96 -23.42 5.77
CA PHE A 253 -20.44 -22.53 4.75
C PHE A 253 -18.99 -22.83 4.38
N VAL A 254 -18.12 -23.08 5.36
CA VAL A 254 -16.71 -23.44 5.11
C VAL A 254 -16.59 -24.73 4.28
N ARG A 255 -17.49 -25.68 4.52
CA ARG A 255 -17.47 -26.98 3.86
C ARG A 255 -18.08 -26.94 2.46
N GLU A 256 -19.24 -26.33 2.32
CA GLU A 256 -20.04 -26.37 1.10
C GLU A 256 -19.83 -25.13 0.21
N GLY A 257 -19.36 -24.03 0.78
CA GLY A 257 -19.28 -22.72 0.14
C GLY A 257 -20.64 -22.09 -0.12
N LYS A 258 -21.70 -22.56 0.53
CA LYS A 258 -23.09 -22.11 0.32
C LYS A 258 -23.75 -21.82 1.66
N LEU A 259 -24.64 -20.83 1.66
CA LEU A 259 -25.47 -20.45 2.80
C LEU A 259 -26.93 -20.45 2.39
N ALA A 260 -27.81 -20.86 3.30
CA ALA A 260 -29.23 -20.59 3.16
C ALA A 260 -29.48 -19.08 3.30
N PRO A 261 -30.40 -18.48 2.53
CA PRO A 261 -30.73 -17.07 2.68
C PRO A 261 -31.41 -16.81 4.03
N GLY A 262 -31.07 -15.68 4.66
CA GLY A 262 -31.75 -15.19 5.86
C GLY A 262 -31.46 -15.95 7.15
N VAL A 263 -30.30 -16.61 7.25
CA VAL A 263 -29.85 -17.22 8.51
C VAL A 263 -29.64 -16.10 9.56
N PRO A 264 -30.30 -16.17 10.73
CA PRO A 264 -30.08 -15.18 11.79
C PRO A 264 -28.62 -15.12 12.23
N GLY A 265 -28.09 -13.89 12.36
CA GLY A 265 -26.68 -13.65 12.74
C GLY A 265 -25.68 -13.80 11.59
N VAL A 266 -26.15 -13.83 10.33
CA VAL A 266 -25.30 -13.84 9.14
C VAL A 266 -25.67 -12.67 8.23
N ASP A 267 -24.70 -11.80 7.97
CA ASP A 267 -24.84 -10.55 7.22
C ASP A 267 -23.75 -10.42 6.14
N GLU A 268 -23.74 -9.32 5.38
CA GLU A 268 -22.75 -9.02 4.32
C GLU A 268 -22.50 -10.15 3.32
N MET A 269 -23.55 -10.89 2.94
CA MET A 269 -23.43 -11.94 1.94
C MET A 269 -23.10 -11.35 0.56
N GLN A 270 -22.05 -11.85 -0.08
CA GLN A 270 -21.62 -11.43 -1.42
C GLN A 270 -21.05 -12.63 -2.19
N THR A 271 -21.18 -12.60 -3.52
CA THR A 271 -20.45 -13.47 -4.43
C THR A 271 -19.45 -12.63 -5.20
N LEU A 272 -18.19 -13.04 -5.18
CA LEU A 272 -17.09 -12.38 -5.89
C LEU A 272 -16.53 -13.32 -6.95
N GLU A 273 -16.56 -12.87 -8.20
CA GLU A 273 -15.96 -13.56 -9.35
C GLU A 273 -14.76 -12.76 -9.83
N ARG A 274 -13.57 -13.34 -9.76
CA ARG A 274 -12.32 -12.68 -10.11
C ARG A 274 -11.66 -13.38 -11.28
N ILE A 275 -11.18 -12.59 -12.24
CA ILE A 275 -10.27 -13.01 -13.30
C ILE A 275 -9.01 -12.15 -13.18
N ASP A 276 -7.85 -12.79 -13.01
CA ASP A 276 -6.56 -12.13 -12.95
C ASP A 276 -5.69 -12.55 -14.11
N PHE A 277 -4.94 -11.60 -14.62
CA PHE A 277 -3.90 -11.81 -15.61
C PHE A 277 -2.62 -11.10 -15.16
N SER A 278 -1.49 -11.77 -15.30
CA SER A 278 -0.18 -11.14 -15.24
C SER A 278 0.71 -11.61 -16.39
N SER A 279 1.58 -10.72 -16.88
CA SER A 279 2.62 -11.04 -17.85
C SER A 279 3.88 -10.29 -17.47
N GLN A 280 4.92 -11.03 -17.11
CA GLN A 280 6.16 -10.48 -16.59
C GLN A 280 7.36 -10.97 -17.40
N GLN A 281 8.30 -10.08 -17.69
CA GLN A 281 9.60 -10.45 -18.22
C GLN A 281 10.46 -11.08 -17.11
N ARG A 282 11.15 -12.18 -17.42
CA ARG A 282 12.02 -12.88 -16.47
C ARG A 282 13.40 -13.08 -17.09
N LEU A 283 14.44 -12.81 -16.30
CA LEU A 283 15.82 -13.13 -16.63
C LEU A 283 16.32 -14.18 -15.65
N GLN A 284 16.48 -15.41 -16.13
CA GLN A 284 17.00 -16.53 -15.35
C GLN A 284 18.49 -16.71 -15.67
N LEU A 285 19.31 -16.59 -14.63
CA LEU A 285 20.75 -16.74 -14.69
C LEU A 285 21.14 -17.96 -13.87
N GLU A 286 21.95 -18.83 -14.44
CA GLU A 286 22.55 -19.97 -13.75
C GLU A 286 24.07 -19.95 -13.96
N LEU A 287 24.82 -20.15 -12.88
CA LEU A 287 26.27 -20.27 -12.89
C LEU A 287 26.71 -21.33 -11.89
N GLY A 288 26.86 -22.57 -12.37
CA GLY A 288 27.19 -23.71 -11.51
C GLY A 288 26.12 -23.93 -10.44
N PRO A 289 26.45 -23.85 -9.14
CA PRO A 289 25.47 -24.04 -8.07
C PRO A 289 24.63 -22.79 -7.76
N LEU A 290 24.90 -21.64 -8.40
CA LEU A 290 24.20 -20.38 -8.12
C LEU A 290 23.17 -20.11 -9.21
N SER A 291 21.98 -19.65 -8.83
CA SER A 291 21.01 -19.13 -9.78
C SER A 291 20.32 -17.86 -9.28
N ALA A 292 19.81 -17.08 -10.22
CA ALA A 292 19.02 -15.89 -9.97
C ALA A 292 17.89 -15.82 -10.99
N ASP A 293 16.66 -15.67 -10.53
CA ASP A 293 15.50 -15.38 -11.37
C ASP A 293 15.04 -13.94 -11.10
N VAL A 294 15.33 -13.06 -12.05
CA VAL A 294 15.14 -11.61 -11.90
C VAL A 294 13.88 -11.17 -12.60
N GLY A 295 12.99 -10.51 -11.86
CA GLY A 295 11.78 -9.89 -12.38
C GLY A 295 12.10 -8.61 -13.16
N GLY A 296 11.58 -8.50 -14.38
CA GLY A 296 11.54 -7.28 -15.17
C GLY A 296 10.14 -6.67 -15.22
N ASN A 297 9.85 -5.90 -16.27
CA ASN A 297 8.56 -5.26 -16.48
C ASN A 297 7.40 -6.26 -16.39
N ARG A 298 6.38 -5.88 -15.62
CA ARG A 298 5.19 -6.68 -15.35
C ARG A 298 3.93 -5.90 -15.74
N ASN A 299 3.05 -6.53 -16.50
CA ASN A 299 1.72 -6.00 -16.76
C ASN A 299 0.69 -6.87 -16.05
N GLU A 300 -0.28 -6.23 -15.40
CA GLU A 300 -1.30 -6.88 -14.60
C GLU A 300 -2.69 -6.36 -14.99
N GLY A 301 -3.66 -7.25 -14.94
CA GLY A 301 -5.07 -6.93 -15.09
C GLY A 301 -5.89 -7.80 -14.15
N SER A 302 -6.73 -7.18 -13.33
CA SER A 302 -7.70 -7.87 -12.48
C SER A 302 -9.09 -7.38 -12.81
N GLN A 303 -10.06 -8.29 -12.83
CA GLN A 303 -11.47 -7.97 -12.99
C GLN A 303 -12.26 -8.74 -11.94
N VAL A 304 -12.90 -8.00 -11.03
CA VAL A 304 -13.72 -8.55 -9.95
C VAL A 304 -15.16 -8.11 -10.15
N ARG A 305 -16.06 -9.07 -10.36
CA ARG A 305 -17.51 -8.88 -10.30
C ARG A 305 -17.98 -9.18 -8.88
N ILE A 306 -18.73 -8.25 -8.30
CA ILE A 306 -19.30 -8.35 -6.96
C ILE A 306 -20.83 -8.30 -7.07
N SER A 307 -21.48 -9.37 -6.64
CA SER A 307 -22.93 -9.53 -6.63
C SER A 307 -23.43 -9.74 -5.20
N THR A 308 -24.49 -9.04 -4.82
CA THR A 308 -25.10 -9.15 -3.49
C THR A 308 -26.44 -9.88 -3.60
N PRO A 309 -26.72 -10.93 -2.80
CA PRO A 309 -28.00 -11.62 -2.84
C PRO A 309 -29.17 -10.67 -2.60
N GLY A 310 -30.20 -10.76 -3.46
CA GLY A 310 -31.40 -9.93 -3.39
C GLY A 310 -31.27 -8.53 -3.98
N GLN A 311 -30.10 -8.16 -4.52
CA GLN A 311 -29.95 -6.97 -5.36
C GLN A 311 -29.97 -7.34 -6.85
N ASP A 312 -30.70 -6.54 -7.63
CA ASP A 312 -30.67 -6.65 -9.09
C ASP A 312 -29.44 -5.92 -9.65
N GLY A 313 -28.55 -6.68 -10.31
CA GLY A 313 -27.32 -6.17 -10.92
C GLY A 313 -26.06 -6.53 -10.14
N TYR A 314 -24.93 -5.92 -10.53
CA TYR A 314 -23.62 -6.17 -9.93
C TYR A 314 -22.68 -4.99 -10.14
N THR A 315 -21.61 -4.94 -9.35
CA THR A 315 -20.50 -4.01 -9.55
C THR A 315 -19.32 -4.74 -10.16
N LEU A 316 -18.66 -4.12 -11.14
CA LEU A 316 -17.45 -4.61 -11.77
C LEU A 316 -16.29 -3.67 -11.48
N VAL A 317 -15.30 -4.16 -10.75
CA VAL A 317 -14.04 -3.47 -10.48
C VAL A 317 -12.97 -4.04 -11.39
N GLN A 318 -12.38 -3.20 -12.24
CA GLN A 318 -11.30 -3.59 -13.15
C GLN A 318 -10.05 -2.80 -12.80
N GLN A 319 -8.96 -3.49 -12.50
CA GLN A 319 -7.68 -2.90 -12.14
C GLN A 319 -6.65 -3.25 -13.20
N LEU A 320 -5.88 -2.25 -13.64
CA LEU A 320 -4.88 -2.37 -14.69
C LEU A 320 -3.60 -1.72 -14.24
N HIS A 321 -2.48 -2.41 -14.42
CA HIS A 321 -1.15 -1.89 -14.10
C HIS A 321 -0.17 -2.31 -15.20
N TYR A 322 0.58 -1.36 -15.77
CA TYR A 322 1.46 -1.60 -16.91
C TYR A 322 2.88 -1.17 -16.60
N GLY A 323 3.77 -2.12 -16.27
CA GLY A 323 5.13 -1.82 -15.84
C GLY A 323 5.12 -0.96 -14.56
N ASP A 324 5.82 0.16 -14.60
CA ASP A 324 5.90 1.14 -13.49
C ASP A 324 4.97 2.35 -13.72
N ASN A 325 3.94 2.19 -14.55
CA ASN A 325 2.98 3.26 -14.82
C ASN A 325 1.96 3.37 -13.68
N VAL A 326 1.34 4.55 -13.56
CA VAL A 326 0.25 4.79 -12.59
C VAL A 326 -0.89 3.77 -12.77
N PRO A 327 -1.23 2.97 -11.73
CA PRO A 327 -2.34 2.03 -11.77
C PRO A 327 -3.69 2.69 -12.07
N LEU A 328 -4.52 2.01 -12.86
CA LEU A 328 -5.88 2.43 -13.20
C LEU A 328 -6.89 1.45 -12.60
N THR A 329 -7.82 1.97 -11.81
CA THR A 329 -9.03 1.25 -11.38
C THR A 329 -10.25 1.83 -12.06
N ILE A 330 -11.04 0.98 -12.73
CA ILE A 330 -12.31 1.32 -13.36
C ILE A 330 -13.43 0.62 -12.58
N VAL A 331 -14.37 1.40 -12.06
CA VAL A 331 -15.56 0.86 -11.35
C VAL A 331 -16.78 1.07 -12.24
N ARG A 332 -17.51 -0.02 -12.54
CA ARG A 332 -18.74 -0.01 -13.34
C ARG A 332 -19.88 -0.63 -12.55
N GLN A 333 -21.08 -0.11 -12.73
CA GLN A 333 -22.29 -0.70 -12.15
C GLN A 333 -23.22 -1.18 -13.25
N TYR A 334 -23.76 -2.39 -13.09
CA TYR A 334 -24.72 -3.00 -13.99
C TYR A 334 -26.06 -3.17 -13.27
N ASP A 335 -27.15 -3.04 -14.01
CA ASP A 335 -28.49 -3.39 -13.53
C ASP A 335 -28.81 -4.88 -13.76
N GLY A 336 -30.03 -5.31 -13.39
CA GLY A 336 -30.47 -6.69 -13.55
C GLY A 336 -30.66 -7.18 -14.99
N ASN A 337 -30.52 -6.30 -15.99
CA ASN A 337 -30.60 -6.63 -17.41
C ASN A 337 -29.23 -6.60 -18.10
N ASP A 338 -28.13 -6.63 -17.33
CA ASP A 338 -26.76 -6.47 -17.81
C ASP A 338 -26.51 -5.12 -18.54
N ALA A 339 -27.35 -4.11 -18.30
CA ALA A 339 -27.13 -2.77 -18.83
C ALA A 339 -26.25 -1.96 -17.87
N GLU A 340 -25.20 -1.35 -18.40
CA GLU A 340 -24.28 -0.52 -17.61
C GLU A 340 -24.90 0.85 -17.29
N ARG A 341 -24.81 1.25 -16.03
CA ARG A 341 -25.09 2.60 -15.53
C ARG A 341 -23.86 3.48 -15.74
N VAL A 342 -23.65 3.91 -16.98
CA VAL A 342 -22.45 4.66 -17.41
C VAL A 342 -22.25 5.95 -16.59
N GLU A 343 -23.32 6.57 -16.11
CA GLU A 343 -23.26 7.74 -15.23
C GLU A 343 -22.63 7.46 -13.85
N GLN A 344 -22.50 6.19 -13.48
CA GLN A 344 -21.85 5.74 -12.24
C GLN A 344 -20.46 5.14 -12.50
N ARG A 345 -19.98 5.17 -13.75
CA ARG A 345 -18.63 4.74 -14.07
C ARG A 345 -17.61 5.73 -13.51
N SER A 346 -16.57 5.18 -12.91
CA SER A 346 -15.44 5.92 -12.35
C SER A 346 -14.11 5.39 -12.87
N TYR A 347 -13.20 6.30 -13.24
CA TYR A 347 -11.81 6.02 -13.60
C TYR A 347 -10.89 6.61 -12.54
N ARG A 348 -10.04 5.78 -11.94
CA ARG A 348 -9.24 6.14 -10.77
C ARG A 348 -7.78 5.86 -11.02
N PHE A 349 -6.97 6.90 -11.06
CA PHE A 349 -5.52 6.82 -11.22
C PHE A 349 -4.87 6.95 -9.85
N GLU A 350 -4.21 5.90 -9.37
CA GLU A 350 -3.56 5.88 -8.06
C GLU A 350 -2.11 6.33 -8.18
N ILE A 351 -1.81 7.51 -7.67
CA ILE A 351 -0.51 8.16 -7.81
C ILE A 351 0.18 8.08 -6.46
N ASP A 352 1.28 7.34 -6.41
CA ASP A 352 2.13 7.32 -5.23
C ASP A 352 2.98 8.58 -5.18
N GLY A 353 2.78 9.39 -4.16
CA GLY A 353 3.54 10.63 -3.96
C GLY A 353 4.86 10.40 -3.25
N ASP A 354 4.99 9.27 -2.54
CA ASP A 354 6.16 8.87 -1.76
C ASP A 354 7.18 8.19 -2.68
N VAL A 355 8.36 8.78 -2.79
CA VAL A 355 9.42 8.29 -3.67
C VAL A 355 10.48 7.63 -2.81
N ALA A 356 10.72 6.34 -3.04
CA ALA A 356 11.70 5.57 -2.26
C ALA A 356 13.05 6.31 -2.08
N ALA A 357 13.45 6.48 -0.81
CA ALA A 357 14.66 7.18 -0.43
C ALA A 357 15.88 6.73 -1.28
N PRO A 358 16.51 7.64 -2.04
CA PRO A 358 17.60 7.27 -2.93
C PRO A 358 18.78 6.73 -2.12
N GLY A 359 19.40 5.65 -2.61
CA GLY A 359 20.63 5.12 -2.04
C GLY A 359 21.82 6.08 -2.22
N LEU A 360 22.96 5.73 -1.60
CA LEU A 360 24.15 6.60 -1.57
C LEU A 360 24.67 6.96 -2.97
N LEU A 361 24.67 6.02 -3.91
CA LEU A 361 25.08 6.28 -5.30
C LEU A 361 24.08 7.18 -6.05
N GLN A 362 22.78 7.04 -5.79
CA GLN A 362 21.76 7.89 -6.41
C GLN A 362 21.79 9.33 -5.86
N ARG A 363 22.06 9.52 -4.57
CA ARG A 363 22.25 10.86 -3.97
C ARG A 363 23.49 11.57 -4.52
N LEU A 364 24.59 10.84 -4.73
CA LEU A 364 25.78 11.39 -5.39
C LEU A 364 25.51 11.78 -6.85
N GLY A 365 24.51 11.17 -7.49
CA GLY A 365 23.99 11.55 -8.81
C GLY A 365 22.97 12.69 -8.80
N GLY A 366 22.74 13.35 -7.65
CA GLY A 366 21.87 14.53 -7.53
C GLY A 366 20.39 14.26 -7.26
N ARG A 367 19.98 13.00 -7.01
CA ARG A 367 18.60 12.69 -6.61
C ARG A 367 18.31 13.10 -5.18
N ASN A 368 17.11 13.63 -4.96
CA ASN A 368 16.63 14.05 -3.65
C ASN A 368 15.13 13.77 -3.55
N GLU A 369 14.77 12.87 -2.64
CA GLU A 369 13.41 12.44 -2.30
C GLU A 369 12.47 13.62 -2.10
N ALA A 370 12.76 14.51 -1.15
CA ALA A 370 11.91 15.66 -0.84
C ALA A 370 11.70 16.61 -2.05
N SER A 371 12.70 16.73 -2.94
CA SER A 371 12.56 17.52 -4.16
C SER A 371 11.67 16.83 -5.20
N GLU A 372 11.80 15.52 -5.37
CA GLU A 372 11.00 14.71 -6.30
C GLU A 372 9.54 14.66 -5.87
N GLU A 373 9.28 14.38 -4.60
CA GLU A 373 7.95 14.40 -3.98
C GLU A 373 7.26 15.76 -4.13
N LYS A 374 8.01 16.85 -3.87
CA LYS A 374 7.51 18.21 -4.05
C LYS A 374 7.17 18.50 -5.50
N ALA A 375 8.01 18.05 -6.44
CA ALA A 375 7.77 18.25 -7.86
C ALA A 375 6.49 17.53 -8.31
N ILE A 376 6.27 16.27 -7.89
CA ILE A 376 5.04 15.52 -8.18
C ILE A 376 3.81 16.30 -7.69
N ALA A 377 3.81 16.70 -6.42
CA ALA A 377 2.68 17.40 -5.81
C ALA A 377 2.39 18.75 -6.50
N GLN A 378 3.43 19.56 -6.75
CA GLN A 378 3.28 20.87 -7.41
C GLN A 378 2.77 20.73 -8.84
N THR A 379 3.31 19.78 -9.60
CA THR A 379 2.89 19.54 -10.98
C THR A 379 1.43 19.07 -11.04
N LEU A 380 1.00 18.17 -10.15
CA LEU A 380 -0.41 17.78 -10.05
C LEU A 380 -1.30 18.96 -9.68
N ASN A 381 -0.95 19.70 -8.63
CA ASN A 381 -1.72 20.86 -8.19
C ASN A 381 -1.86 21.90 -9.31
N SER A 382 -0.82 22.11 -10.13
CA SER A 382 -0.89 23.05 -11.25
C SER A 382 -1.86 22.61 -12.35
N ALA A 383 -1.88 21.32 -12.70
CA ALA A 383 -2.81 20.78 -13.68
C ALA A 383 -4.27 20.84 -13.18
N LEU A 384 -4.48 20.58 -11.88
CA LEU A 384 -5.81 20.52 -11.26
C LEU A 384 -6.38 21.91 -10.92
N SER A 385 -5.53 22.91 -10.68
CA SER A 385 -5.94 24.29 -10.42
C SER A 385 -6.04 25.13 -11.70
N GLY A 386 -5.23 24.83 -12.72
CA GLY A 386 -4.98 25.73 -13.84
C GLY A 386 -3.95 26.83 -13.52
N GLU A 387 -3.27 26.76 -12.37
CA GLU A 387 -2.27 27.75 -11.96
C GLU A 387 -0.85 27.18 -12.00
N MET A 388 0.07 27.87 -12.69
CA MET A 388 1.48 27.45 -12.82
C MET A 388 2.24 27.44 -11.46
N THR A 389 1.70 28.10 -10.44
CA THR A 389 2.32 28.16 -9.10
C THR A 389 2.35 26.81 -8.39
N GLY A 390 1.44 25.88 -8.76
CA GLY A 390 1.35 24.55 -8.15
C GLY A 390 0.90 24.55 -6.69
N ALA A 391 0.27 25.63 -6.22
CA ALA A 391 -0.38 25.65 -4.90
C ALA A 391 -1.70 24.85 -4.97
N GLY A 392 -1.87 23.86 -4.10
CA GLY A 392 -3.08 23.04 -4.08
C GLY A 392 -3.13 22.08 -2.91
N ALA A 393 -4.17 21.25 -2.87
CA ALA A 393 -4.49 20.40 -1.73
C ALA A 393 -3.61 19.14 -1.61
N ILE A 394 -2.82 18.81 -2.64
CA ILE A 394 -1.94 17.63 -2.64
C ILE A 394 -0.60 18.03 -2.01
N ALA A 395 -0.23 17.35 -0.93
CA ALA A 395 1.05 17.52 -0.24
C ALA A 395 2.18 16.67 -0.87
N PRO A 396 3.46 17.06 -0.74
CA PRO A 396 4.59 16.20 -1.07
C PRO A 396 4.52 14.86 -0.31
N GLY A 397 4.87 13.75 -0.96
CA GLY A 397 4.81 12.40 -0.36
C GLY A 397 3.39 11.82 -0.28
N GLN A 398 2.35 12.60 -0.59
CA GLN A 398 0.97 12.14 -0.40
C GLN A 398 0.54 11.18 -1.52
N LYS A 399 0.26 9.93 -1.15
CA LYS A 399 -0.48 9.00 -2.00
C LYS A 399 -1.87 9.57 -2.31
N THR A 400 -2.13 9.78 -3.60
CA THR A 400 -3.29 10.52 -4.10
C THR A 400 -3.97 9.73 -5.21
N THR A 401 -5.31 9.66 -5.19
CA THR A 401 -6.07 9.09 -6.30
C THR A 401 -6.83 10.19 -7.04
N LEU A 402 -6.64 10.28 -8.36
CA LEU A 402 -7.47 11.14 -9.22
C LEU A 402 -8.63 10.32 -9.78
N GLU A 403 -9.84 10.65 -9.34
CA GLU A 403 -11.08 10.05 -9.79
C GLU A 403 -11.77 10.94 -10.84
N PHE A 404 -12.11 10.34 -11.99
CA PHE A 404 -12.84 10.97 -13.08
C PHE A 404 -14.15 10.23 -13.34
N SER A 405 -15.25 10.97 -13.43
CA SER A 405 -16.50 10.46 -14.03
C SER A 405 -16.37 10.27 -15.55
N GLU A 406 -17.33 9.59 -16.18
CA GLU A 406 -17.39 9.47 -17.66
C GLU A 406 -17.29 10.83 -18.35
N GLY A 407 -18.02 11.84 -17.88
CA GLY A 407 -18.02 13.18 -18.46
C GLY A 407 -16.69 13.91 -18.28
N GLN A 408 -16.05 13.78 -17.11
CA GLN A 408 -14.74 14.37 -16.85
C GLN A 408 -13.64 13.70 -17.68
N MET A 409 -13.68 12.37 -17.82
CA MET A 409 -12.74 11.64 -18.68
C MET A 409 -12.92 12.00 -20.16
N GLN A 410 -14.17 12.21 -20.60
CA GLN A 410 -14.46 12.74 -21.93
C GLN A 410 -13.85 14.13 -22.13
N ALA A 411 -14.03 15.06 -21.17
CA ALA A 411 -13.46 16.40 -21.24
C ALA A 411 -11.92 16.36 -21.29
N LEU A 412 -11.28 15.52 -20.46
CA LEU A 412 -9.82 15.36 -20.47
C LEU A 412 -9.31 14.80 -21.81
N ARG A 413 -10.03 13.86 -22.43
CA ARG A 413 -9.72 13.35 -23.77
C ARG A 413 -9.78 14.46 -24.81
N GLU A 414 -10.78 15.34 -24.73
CA GLU A 414 -10.94 16.48 -25.63
C GLU A 414 -9.83 17.53 -25.44
N GLN A 415 -9.48 17.87 -24.20
CA GLN A 415 -8.31 18.70 -23.86
C GLN A 415 -7.01 18.09 -24.41
N THR A 416 -6.83 16.78 -24.26
CA THR A 416 -5.66 16.06 -24.78
C THR A 416 -5.57 16.13 -26.30
N ARG A 417 -6.72 16.08 -26.99
CA ARG A 417 -6.77 16.24 -28.46
C ARG A 417 -6.41 17.65 -28.89
N ALA A 418 -6.94 18.68 -28.24
CA ALA A 418 -6.56 20.07 -28.52
C ALA A 418 -5.05 20.29 -28.30
N SER A 419 -4.52 19.79 -27.18
CA SER A 419 -3.10 19.84 -26.83
C SER A 419 -2.20 19.08 -27.82
N ALA A 420 -2.65 17.93 -28.33
CA ALA A 420 -1.95 17.17 -29.37
C ALA A 420 -1.94 17.92 -30.72
N ASP A 421 -3.03 18.61 -31.07
CA ASP A 421 -3.16 19.35 -32.34
C ASP A 421 -2.36 20.65 -32.36
N ALA A 422 -2.20 21.29 -31.21
CA ALA A 422 -1.42 22.52 -31.00
C ALA A 422 0.09 22.35 -31.23
N GLY A 423 0.63 21.16 -30.92
CA GLY A 423 2.08 20.92 -30.92
C GLY A 423 2.68 20.79 -32.33
N LYS A 424 3.48 21.76 -32.78
CA LYS A 424 4.29 21.63 -34.03
C LYS A 424 5.57 20.80 -33.88
N ILE A 425 6.09 20.63 -32.65
CA ILE A 425 7.28 19.81 -32.31
C ILE A 425 6.97 19.05 -31.01
N GLY A 426 7.11 17.72 -31.00
CA GLY A 426 6.87 16.89 -29.80
C GLY A 426 5.43 16.40 -29.59
N GLY A 427 4.55 16.50 -30.59
CA GLY A 427 3.16 16.01 -30.54
C GLY A 427 3.02 14.47 -30.43
N SER A 428 4.10 13.71 -30.67
CA SER A 428 4.06 12.24 -30.78
C SER A 428 3.58 11.52 -29.52
N ALA A 429 3.82 12.06 -28.33
CA ALA A 429 3.46 11.41 -27.06
C ALA A 429 1.98 11.60 -26.66
N LEU A 430 1.33 12.68 -27.10
CA LEU A 430 -0.12 12.88 -26.87
C LEU A 430 -0.93 12.28 -28.02
N THR A 431 -0.41 12.31 -29.25
CA THR A 431 -0.98 11.58 -30.39
C THR A 431 -1.05 10.07 -30.13
N SER A 432 -0.13 9.49 -29.36
CA SER A 432 -0.23 8.07 -28.97
C SER A 432 -1.37 7.78 -27.98
N LEU A 433 -1.91 8.80 -27.31
CA LEU A 433 -3.06 8.67 -26.42
C LEU A 433 -4.38 8.77 -27.18
N VAL A 434 -4.54 9.83 -28.01
CA VAL A 434 -5.83 10.17 -28.66
C VAL A 434 -5.92 9.78 -30.14
N GLY A 435 -4.85 9.22 -30.70
CA GLY A 435 -4.68 8.99 -32.13
C GLY A 435 -4.28 10.25 -32.89
N ASP A 436 -3.97 10.10 -34.19
CA ASP A 436 -3.82 11.24 -35.08
C ASP A 436 -5.17 11.90 -35.41
N ARG A 437 -5.16 13.02 -36.13
CA ARG A 437 -6.39 13.76 -36.51
C ARG A 437 -7.41 12.95 -37.31
N HIS A 438 -6.97 11.85 -37.92
CA HIS A 438 -7.81 10.98 -38.75
C HIS A 438 -8.25 9.72 -38.00
N ALA A 439 -7.76 9.50 -36.78
CA ALA A 439 -8.11 8.36 -35.97
C ALA A 439 -9.60 8.42 -35.56
N PRO A 440 -10.31 7.28 -35.51
CA PRO A 440 -11.67 7.24 -35.01
C PRO A 440 -11.72 7.75 -33.57
N ALA A 441 -12.85 8.36 -33.19
CA ALA A 441 -13.05 8.82 -31.82
C ALA A 441 -13.00 7.62 -30.86
N GLN A 442 -11.97 7.57 -30.02
CA GLN A 442 -11.83 6.59 -28.94
C GLN A 442 -12.86 6.87 -27.84
N SER A 443 -13.38 5.85 -27.17
CA SER A 443 -14.22 6.07 -25.98
C SER A 443 -13.40 6.66 -24.81
N PRO A 444 -14.05 7.31 -23.83
CA PRO A 444 -13.38 7.76 -22.59
C PRO A 444 -12.61 6.62 -21.90
N GLU A 445 -13.17 5.40 -21.93
CA GLU A 445 -12.50 4.21 -21.41
C GLU A 445 -11.21 3.85 -22.15
N GLN A 446 -11.27 3.79 -23.49
CA GLN A 446 -10.08 3.49 -24.29
C GLN A 446 -8.98 4.54 -24.07
N PHE A 447 -9.39 5.80 -23.92
CA PHE A 447 -8.47 6.89 -23.58
C PHE A 447 -7.86 6.71 -22.18
N ALA A 448 -8.66 6.41 -21.15
CA ALA A 448 -8.16 6.14 -19.80
C ALA A 448 -7.17 4.97 -19.77
N ILE A 449 -7.48 3.87 -20.46
CA ILE A 449 -6.57 2.71 -20.61
C ILE A 449 -5.29 3.12 -21.36
N ALA A 450 -5.41 3.94 -22.42
CA ALA A 450 -4.24 4.46 -23.12
C ALA A 450 -3.37 5.34 -22.22
N MET A 451 -3.96 6.14 -21.31
CA MET A 451 -3.20 6.88 -20.30
C MET A 451 -2.48 5.92 -19.35
N ALA A 452 -3.14 4.90 -18.82
CA ALA A 452 -2.50 3.93 -17.93
C ALA A 452 -1.36 3.16 -18.62
N ARG A 453 -1.48 2.90 -19.93
CA ARG A 453 -0.53 2.07 -20.70
C ARG A 453 0.63 2.84 -21.32
N ASN A 454 0.38 4.03 -21.86
CA ASN A 454 1.31 4.75 -22.76
C ASN A 454 1.92 6.02 -22.14
N VAL A 455 1.58 6.33 -20.89
CA VAL A 455 2.23 7.42 -20.14
C VAL A 455 3.51 6.85 -19.57
N GLY A 456 4.65 7.15 -20.21
CA GLY A 456 5.93 6.48 -19.98
C GLY A 456 6.56 6.67 -18.58
N GLY A 457 6.02 5.99 -17.57
CA GLY A 457 6.66 5.65 -16.30
C GLY A 457 6.55 6.69 -15.17
N SER A 458 6.41 6.19 -13.93
CA SER A 458 6.43 6.91 -12.64
C SER A 458 5.34 7.98 -12.41
N PRO A 459 4.92 8.19 -11.15
CA PRO A 459 4.03 9.28 -10.72
C PRO A 459 4.35 10.65 -11.31
N TYR A 460 5.65 11.00 -11.43
CA TYR A 460 6.10 12.29 -11.96
C TYR A 460 5.78 12.48 -13.44
N ALA A 461 6.07 11.51 -14.31
CA ALA A 461 5.80 11.69 -15.75
C ALA A 461 4.30 11.70 -16.05
N PHE A 462 3.50 11.04 -15.20
CA PHE A 462 2.04 11.16 -15.24
C PHE A 462 1.59 12.58 -14.88
N ALA A 463 2.10 13.14 -13.80
CA ALA A 463 1.82 14.53 -13.40
C ALA A 463 2.23 15.53 -14.50
N GLU A 464 3.45 15.42 -15.02
CA GLU A 464 3.98 16.30 -16.08
C GLU A 464 3.09 16.24 -17.33
N ARG A 465 2.58 15.06 -17.65
CA ARG A 465 1.68 14.90 -18.78
C ARG A 465 0.33 15.57 -18.56
N LEU A 466 -0.25 15.45 -17.38
CA LEU A 466 -1.49 16.17 -17.06
C LEU A 466 -1.29 17.68 -17.14
N GLN A 467 -0.15 18.18 -16.64
CA GLN A 467 0.20 19.59 -16.75
C GLN A 467 0.38 20.02 -18.22
N ARG A 468 1.01 19.19 -19.05
CA ARG A 468 1.15 19.46 -20.48
C ARG A 468 -0.17 19.42 -21.24
N ILE A 469 -1.08 18.54 -20.85
CA ILE A 469 -2.45 18.52 -21.38
C ILE A 469 -3.15 19.83 -20.99
N ALA A 470 -3.04 20.25 -19.73
CA ALA A 470 -3.60 21.51 -19.22
C ALA A 470 -3.06 22.73 -19.97
N ASP A 471 -1.75 22.84 -20.18
CA ASP A 471 -1.11 23.94 -20.92
C ASP A 471 -1.61 24.00 -22.37
N GLY A 472 -1.66 22.85 -23.06
CA GLY A 472 -2.09 22.76 -24.47
C GLY A 472 -3.60 22.77 -24.73
N ALA A 473 -4.43 22.73 -23.68
CA ALA A 473 -5.85 22.41 -23.80
C ALA A 473 -6.70 23.45 -24.55
N ASP A 474 -6.22 24.69 -24.64
CA ASP A 474 -6.86 25.77 -25.42
C ASP A 474 -6.33 25.87 -26.87
N GLY A 475 -5.40 24.99 -27.25
CA GLY A 475 -4.76 24.97 -28.56
C GLY A 475 -3.43 25.73 -28.63
N ASN A 476 -2.93 26.31 -27.52
CA ASN A 476 -1.65 27.01 -27.43
C ASN A 476 -0.77 26.43 -26.31
N TYR A 477 0.54 26.69 -26.34
CA TYR A 477 1.46 26.34 -25.25
C TYR A 477 2.14 27.63 -24.75
N ASP A 478 1.41 28.43 -23.99
CA ASP A 478 1.84 29.75 -23.52
C ASP A 478 1.95 29.85 -22.00
N GLY A 479 1.76 28.73 -21.28
CA GLY A 479 1.77 28.65 -19.83
C GLY A 479 0.42 29.00 -19.17
N GLN A 480 -0.65 29.22 -19.94
CA GLN A 480 -2.02 29.42 -19.42
C GLN A 480 -2.75 28.08 -19.28
N LEU A 481 -2.46 27.36 -18.19
CA LEU A 481 -3.02 26.04 -17.92
C LEU A 481 -4.55 26.08 -17.82
N GLN A 482 -5.22 25.24 -18.60
CA GLN A 482 -6.63 24.94 -18.40
C GLN A 482 -6.78 23.87 -17.33
N ARG A 483 -7.69 24.09 -16.39
CA ARG A 483 -7.96 23.14 -15.31
C ARG A 483 -8.37 21.77 -15.85
N VAL A 484 -7.70 20.73 -15.36
CA VAL A 484 -8.14 19.34 -15.47
C VAL A 484 -9.16 19.07 -14.37
N ASP A 485 -10.40 18.78 -14.74
CA ASP A 485 -11.45 18.49 -13.78
C ASP A 485 -11.38 17.03 -13.32
N ALA A 486 -11.00 16.83 -12.06
CA ALA A 486 -10.91 15.53 -11.40
C ALA A 486 -11.29 15.68 -9.92
N THR A 487 -11.83 14.60 -9.35
CA THR A 487 -11.99 14.48 -7.89
C THR A 487 -10.70 13.95 -7.29
N VAL A 488 -10.09 14.70 -6.37
CA VAL A 488 -8.87 14.28 -5.65
C VAL A 488 -9.26 13.48 -4.41
N LEU A 489 -8.70 12.29 -4.25
CA LEU A 489 -8.92 11.38 -3.12
C LEU A 489 -7.60 11.12 -2.36
N PRO A 490 -7.59 11.06 -1.02
CA PRO A 490 -8.74 11.32 -0.14
C PRO A 490 -9.24 12.75 -0.33
N ARG A 491 -10.57 12.94 -0.27
CA ARG A 491 -11.11 14.29 -0.43
C ARG A 491 -10.54 15.13 0.71
N PRO A 492 -10.13 16.38 0.45
CA PRO A 492 -9.79 17.30 1.51
C PRO A 492 -11.07 17.69 2.26
N THR A 493 -11.66 16.76 3.02
CA THR A 493 -12.17 17.08 4.35
C THR A 493 -10.95 17.50 5.14
N ASP A 494 -11.03 18.64 5.85
CA ASP A 494 -9.99 19.17 6.73
C ASP A 494 -9.05 18.06 7.16
N ALA A 495 -7.80 18.16 6.69
CA ALA A 495 -6.74 17.26 7.05
C ALA A 495 -6.95 16.81 8.50
N THR A 496 -6.90 15.50 8.77
CA THR A 496 -6.53 15.02 10.10
C THR A 496 -5.45 15.97 10.58
N PRO A 497 -5.67 16.80 11.61
CA PRO A 497 -4.92 18.04 11.74
C PRO A 497 -3.46 17.65 11.79
N THR A 498 -2.75 17.91 10.69
CA THR A 498 -1.32 18.09 10.74
C THR A 498 -1.20 19.24 11.71
N LEU A 499 -0.78 18.94 12.93
CA LEU A 499 -0.62 19.93 13.99
C LEU A 499 0.06 21.14 13.34
N PRO A 500 -0.61 22.30 13.26
CA PRO A 500 -0.13 23.41 12.45
C PRO A 500 1.28 23.77 12.88
N ASP A 501 2.12 24.22 11.97
CA ASP A 501 3.48 24.59 12.33
C ASP A 501 3.40 25.85 13.21
N PRO A 502 4.11 25.97 14.35
CA PRO A 502 4.20 27.22 15.10
C PRO A 502 4.69 28.41 14.27
N ARG A 503 5.32 28.17 13.12
CA ARG A 503 5.68 29.19 12.13
C ARG A 503 4.47 29.77 11.39
N ASP A 504 3.34 29.06 11.37
CA ASP A 504 2.08 29.54 10.81
C ASP A 504 1.41 30.54 11.76
N ALA A 505 0.92 31.65 11.21
CA ALA A 505 0.30 32.73 11.98
C ALA A 505 -0.96 32.31 12.75
N ALA A 506 -1.59 31.19 12.36
CA ALA A 506 -2.79 30.64 12.99
C ALA A 506 -2.49 29.71 14.18
N HIS A 507 -1.22 29.35 14.44
CA HIS A 507 -0.87 28.42 15.50
C HIS A 507 -0.95 29.07 16.90
N PRO A 508 -1.47 28.38 17.95
CA PRO A 508 -1.53 28.93 19.31
C PRO A 508 -0.16 29.34 19.87
N ASP A 509 0.90 28.63 19.50
CA ASP A 509 2.28 28.96 19.90
C ASP A 509 2.99 29.94 18.97
N HIS A 510 2.33 30.47 17.93
CA HIS A 510 2.95 31.44 17.02
C HIS A 510 3.43 32.69 17.77
N ALA A 511 2.63 33.17 18.72
CA ALA A 511 3.01 34.30 19.56
C ALA A 511 4.23 33.99 20.44
N LEU A 512 4.33 32.75 20.95
CA LEU A 512 5.46 32.29 21.77
C LEU A 512 6.72 32.14 20.92
N LEU A 513 6.60 31.63 19.69
CA LEU A 513 7.71 31.56 18.73
C LEU A 513 8.23 32.96 18.39
N GLN A 514 7.35 33.93 18.11
CA GLN A 514 7.77 35.32 17.85
C GLN A 514 8.54 35.92 19.04
N GLN A 515 8.09 35.65 20.27
CA GLN A 515 8.77 36.10 21.49
C GLN A 515 10.16 35.45 21.64
N CYS A 516 10.26 34.14 21.43
CA CYS A 516 11.54 33.42 21.45
C CYS A 516 12.50 33.92 20.37
N THR A 517 12.03 34.10 19.13
CA THR A 517 12.83 34.65 18.03
C THR A 517 13.34 36.06 18.35
N ALA A 518 12.49 36.92 18.91
CA ALA A 518 12.91 38.27 19.33
C ALA A 518 13.92 38.23 20.49
N ALA A 519 13.76 37.31 21.44
CA ALA A 519 14.67 37.14 22.57
C ALA A 519 16.03 36.55 22.15
N VAL A 520 16.03 35.59 21.22
CA VAL A 520 17.25 35.04 20.59
C VAL A 520 17.95 36.12 19.77
N GLY A 521 17.22 36.94 19.01
CA GLY A 521 17.81 38.07 18.28
C GLY A 521 18.52 39.07 19.21
N ARG A 522 17.96 39.34 20.40
CA ARG A 522 18.62 40.17 21.42
C ARG A 522 19.85 39.50 22.02
N LEU A 523 19.80 38.18 22.25
CA LEU A 523 20.92 37.39 22.75
C LEU A 523 22.10 37.37 21.75
N GLN A 524 21.80 37.23 20.45
CA GLN A 524 22.80 37.16 19.39
C GLN A 524 23.40 38.53 19.03
N ALA A 525 22.70 39.62 19.31
CA ALA A 525 23.22 40.98 19.14
C ALA A 525 24.29 41.34 20.19
N ALA A 526 24.36 40.62 21.32
CA ALA A 526 25.40 40.81 22.32
C ALA A 526 26.69 40.04 21.94
N PRO A 527 27.89 40.59 22.17
CA PRO A 527 29.15 39.88 21.93
C PRO A 527 29.23 38.61 22.81
N GLY A 528 29.27 37.42 22.19
CA GLY A 528 29.32 36.16 22.92
C GLY A 528 29.12 34.91 22.06
N PRO A 529 29.15 33.70 22.68
CA PRO A 529 29.07 32.42 21.96
C PRO A 529 27.74 32.19 21.23
N ALA A 530 26.68 32.92 21.56
CA ALA A 530 25.39 32.85 20.85
C ALA A 530 25.43 33.44 19.43
N ALA A 531 26.36 34.36 19.13
CA ALA A 531 26.43 35.06 17.84
C ALA A 531 26.71 34.12 16.65
N GLY A 532 27.28 32.93 16.89
CA GLY A 532 27.53 31.91 15.88
C GLY A 532 26.53 30.75 15.85
N MET A 533 25.49 30.79 16.67
CA MET A 533 24.45 29.74 16.74
C MET A 533 23.37 29.95 15.67
N ASP A 534 22.76 28.86 15.20
CA ASP A 534 21.58 28.88 14.35
C ASP A 534 20.39 29.45 15.16
N GLY A 535 19.90 30.62 14.74
CA GLY A 535 18.85 31.36 15.43
C GLY A 535 17.48 30.70 15.34
N GLU A 536 17.19 29.98 14.25
CA GLU A 536 15.90 29.28 14.07
C GLU A 536 15.82 28.07 14.99
N ARG A 537 16.89 27.25 15.03
CA ARG A 537 16.99 26.11 15.96
C ARG A 537 16.93 26.56 17.40
N LEU A 538 17.64 27.64 17.74
CA LEU A 538 17.65 28.16 19.11
C LEU A 538 16.29 28.72 19.52
N ALA A 539 15.57 29.38 18.60
CA ALA A 539 14.23 29.89 18.86
C ALA A 539 13.22 28.75 19.07
N LEU A 540 13.18 27.75 18.19
CA LEU A 540 12.27 26.60 18.33
C LEU A 540 12.59 25.74 19.56
N GLY A 541 13.87 25.49 19.84
CA GLY A 541 14.29 24.82 21.07
C GLY A 541 13.89 25.61 22.34
N SER A 542 13.90 26.94 22.27
CA SER A 542 13.41 27.80 23.37
C SER A 542 11.89 27.71 23.55
N VAL A 543 11.11 27.55 22.47
CA VAL A 543 9.66 27.31 22.55
C VAL A 543 9.37 25.98 23.24
N VAL A 544 10.06 24.91 22.85
CA VAL A 544 9.94 23.59 23.50
C VAL A 544 10.28 23.69 24.99
N ALA A 545 11.41 24.32 25.33
CA ALA A 545 11.83 24.52 26.71
C ALA A 545 10.81 25.33 27.53
N ALA A 546 10.19 26.35 26.92
CA ALA A 546 9.16 27.14 27.58
C ALA A 546 7.92 26.28 27.89
N ARG A 547 7.48 25.44 26.96
CA ARG A 547 6.34 24.54 27.16
C ARG A 547 6.62 23.45 28.20
N GLU A 548 7.79 22.80 28.14
CA GLU A 548 8.21 21.80 29.14
C GLU A 548 8.25 22.35 30.56
N ASN A 549 8.61 23.63 30.71
CA ASN A 549 8.70 24.30 32.00
C ASN A 549 7.43 25.10 32.37
N GLY A 550 6.33 24.92 31.61
CA GLY A 550 5.03 25.54 31.90
C GLY A 550 5.00 27.06 31.75
N LEU A 551 5.94 27.65 30.99
CA LEU A 551 5.96 29.08 30.70
C LEU A 551 4.92 29.41 29.62
N GLN A 552 4.23 30.53 29.81
CA GLN A 552 3.19 31.01 28.90
C GLN A 552 3.70 32.09 27.94
N ARG A 553 4.82 32.73 28.28
CA ARG A 553 5.54 33.69 27.45
C ARG A 553 7.05 33.61 27.71
N VAL A 554 7.87 34.10 26.79
CA VAL A 554 9.32 34.21 26.98
C VAL A 554 9.75 35.66 26.78
N ASP A 555 10.26 36.28 27.83
CA ASP A 555 10.75 37.67 27.81
C ASP A 555 12.26 37.71 27.51
N HIS A 556 13.02 36.73 28.01
CA HIS A 556 14.47 36.61 27.79
C HIS A 556 14.92 35.17 27.48
N VAL A 557 15.89 35.03 26.58
CA VAL A 557 16.67 33.80 26.36
C VAL A 557 18.11 34.11 26.69
N LEU A 558 18.72 33.35 27.59
CA LEU A 558 20.07 33.59 28.10
C LEU A 558 20.91 32.31 28.02
N LEU A 559 22.22 32.46 27.84
CA LEU A 559 23.18 31.37 28.06
C LEU A 559 23.80 31.50 29.45
N GLY A 560 24.01 30.36 30.11
CA GLY A 560 24.75 30.31 31.38
C GLY A 560 26.26 30.50 31.19
N ASN A 561 27.00 30.40 32.30
CA ASN A 561 28.47 30.40 32.27
C ASN A 561 29.04 29.23 31.44
N ASP A 562 28.29 28.13 31.35
CA ASP A 562 28.51 27.07 30.38
C ASP A 562 27.61 27.34 29.17
N PRO A 563 28.18 27.62 27.96
CA PRO A 563 27.40 27.91 26.76
C PRO A 563 26.56 26.72 26.27
N ALA A 564 26.78 25.51 26.80
CA ALA A 564 25.91 24.37 26.55
C ALA A 564 24.56 24.46 27.30
N ARG A 565 24.41 25.37 28.27
CA ARG A 565 23.17 25.51 29.06
C ARG A 565 22.47 26.83 28.75
N GLY A 566 21.27 26.73 28.19
CA GLY A 566 20.37 27.85 27.93
C GLY A 566 19.28 27.98 29.00
N PHE A 567 18.74 29.19 29.13
CA PHE A 567 17.59 29.49 29.98
C PHE A 567 16.56 30.34 29.23
N VAL A 568 15.30 29.94 29.34
CA VAL A 568 14.14 30.76 28.98
C VAL A 568 13.57 31.40 30.24
N VAL A 569 13.28 32.69 30.20
CA VAL A 569 12.81 33.45 31.37
C VAL A 569 11.55 34.24 31.04
N GLN A 570 10.56 34.13 31.93
CA GLN A 570 9.32 34.91 31.94
C GLN A 570 9.37 35.91 33.11
N GLY A 571 9.28 37.21 32.80
CA GLY A 571 9.40 38.32 33.74
C GLY A 571 10.75 39.06 33.65
N ALA A 572 10.85 40.19 34.36
CA ALA A 572 12.06 41.00 34.40
C ALA A 572 13.19 40.29 35.18
N LEU A 573 14.43 40.36 34.68
CA LEU A 573 15.59 39.66 35.24
C LEU A 573 15.95 40.12 36.67
N ASP A 574 15.63 41.35 37.03
CA ASP A 574 15.84 41.95 38.36
C ASP A 574 14.66 41.69 39.32
N SER A 575 13.57 41.10 38.84
CA SER A 575 12.44 40.68 39.67
C SER A 575 12.68 39.29 40.27
N PRO A 576 12.56 39.11 41.60
CA PRO A 576 12.67 37.78 42.22
C PRO A 576 11.49 36.86 41.88
N ALA A 577 10.44 37.38 41.24
CA ALA A 577 9.25 36.63 40.85
C ALA A 577 9.33 36.07 39.41
N HIS A 578 10.48 36.18 38.71
CA HIS A 578 10.61 35.62 37.38
C HIS A 578 10.50 34.09 37.40
N LEU A 579 9.87 33.52 36.38
CA LEU A 579 9.86 32.08 36.13
C LEU A 579 10.95 31.75 35.11
N ARG A 580 11.63 30.61 35.27
CA ARG A 580 12.69 30.20 34.37
C ARG A 580 12.62 28.71 34.06
N GLY A 581 12.95 28.34 32.83
CA GLY A 581 13.19 26.98 32.38
C GLY A 581 14.60 26.84 31.85
N SER A 582 15.27 25.71 32.08
CA SER A 582 16.59 25.43 31.52
C SER A 582 16.50 24.46 30.35
N PHE A 583 17.39 24.59 29.37
CA PHE A 583 17.52 23.66 28.25
C PHE A 583 18.98 23.46 27.85
N ASP A 584 19.26 22.37 27.14
CA ASP A 584 20.58 22.09 26.56
C ASP A 584 20.71 22.82 25.22
N ALA A 585 21.43 23.93 25.21
CA ALA A 585 21.63 24.74 24.03
C ALA A 585 22.47 24.02 22.97
N LYS A 586 23.39 23.13 23.37
CA LYS A 586 24.20 22.36 22.43
C LYS A 586 23.36 21.31 21.72
N ALA A 587 22.55 20.56 22.47
CA ALA A 587 21.64 19.57 21.89
C ALA A 587 20.61 20.20 20.95
N VAL A 588 20.13 21.41 21.27
CA VAL A 588 19.25 22.19 20.38
C VAL A 588 19.93 22.59 19.08
N GLN A 589 21.23 22.92 19.12
CA GLN A 589 22.00 23.28 17.93
C GLN A 589 22.33 22.07 17.04
N GLU A 590 22.53 20.89 17.65
CA GLU A 590 22.83 19.64 16.92
C GLU A 590 21.56 18.95 16.36
N ALA A 591 20.40 19.16 16.98
CA ALA A 591 19.15 18.54 16.54
C ALA A 591 18.56 19.19 15.28
N PRO A 592 18.02 18.40 14.32
CA PRO A 592 17.23 18.91 13.20
C PRO A 592 15.99 19.67 13.70
N VAL A 593 15.54 20.66 12.92
CA VAL A 593 14.39 21.53 13.25
C VAL A 593 13.13 20.68 13.47
N GLU A 594 12.96 19.65 12.64
CA GLU A 594 11.87 18.69 12.65
C GLU A 594 11.74 17.97 14.00
N ALA A 595 12.86 17.67 14.66
CA ALA A 595 12.85 17.02 15.97
C ALA A 595 12.33 17.95 17.08
N SER A 596 12.55 19.26 16.96
CA SER A 596 12.00 20.25 17.89
C SER A 596 10.50 20.45 17.67
N LEU A 597 10.05 20.42 16.41
CA LEU A 597 8.63 20.47 16.05
C LEU A 597 7.87 19.25 16.58
N GLN A 598 8.41 18.04 16.41
CA GLN A 598 7.81 16.82 16.95
C GLN A 598 7.71 16.83 18.50
N ARG A 599 8.75 17.35 19.19
CA ARG A 599 8.69 17.49 20.65
C ARG A 599 7.64 18.50 21.09
N LEU A 600 7.50 19.62 20.37
CA LEU A 600 6.48 20.62 20.67
C LEU A 600 5.07 20.04 20.53
N GLN A 601 4.84 19.27 19.47
CA GLN A 601 3.58 18.56 19.22
C GLN A 601 3.23 17.56 20.34
N ALA A 602 4.22 16.91 20.93
CA ALA A 602 4.01 16.00 22.06
C ALA A 602 3.58 16.73 23.36
N LEU A 603 3.81 18.05 23.47
CA LEU A 603 3.53 18.86 24.66
C LEU A 603 2.16 19.56 24.61
N GLU A 604 1.42 19.48 23.51
CA GLU A 604 0.12 20.13 23.35
C GLU A 604 -0.97 19.48 24.24
N PRO A 605 -1.89 20.28 24.84
CA PRO A 605 -2.89 19.82 25.81
C PRO A 605 -3.95 18.85 25.26
N GLY A 606 -4.00 18.63 23.94
CA GLY A 606 -4.79 17.56 23.32
C GLY A 606 -4.22 16.17 23.58
N THR A 607 -2.90 16.01 23.47
CA THR A 607 -2.17 14.74 23.69
C THR A 607 -2.15 14.33 25.17
N GLN A 608 -2.22 15.30 26.08
CA GLN A 608 -2.30 15.05 27.52
C GLN A 608 -3.64 14.42 27.95
N ARG A 609 -4.74 14.60 27.21
CA ARG A 609 -6.01 13.90 27.51
C ARG A 609 -5.90 12.42 27.18
N ASP A 610 -5.17 12.05 26.14
CA ASP A 610 -4.95 10.65 25.76
C ASP A 610 -3.91 9.99 26.68
N ALA A 611 -2.86 10.73 27.08
CA ALA A 611 -1.87 10.25 28.06
C ALA A 611 -2.44 10.15 29.49
N ALA A 612 -3.33 11.07 29.90
CA ALA A 612 -4.01 10.98 31.20
C ALA A 612 -5.05 9.85 31.22
N THR A 613 -5.69 9.55 30.09
CA THR A 613 -6.57 8.38 29.93
C THR A 613 -5.77 7.09 30.00
N GLN A 614 -4.60 7.01 29.35
CA GLN A 614 -3.69 5.85 29.48
C GLN A 614 -3.11 5.70 30.89
N ALA A 615 -2.74 6.78 31.57
CA ALA A 615 -2.24 6.71 32.95
C ALA A 615 -3.33 6.32 33.96
N GLN A 616 -4.60 6.69 33.72
CA GLN A 616 -5.73 6.23 34.52
C GLN A 616 -6.07 4.75 34.26
N VAL A 617 -5.90 4.27 33.03
CA VAL A 617 -6.07 2.85 32.68
C VAL A 617 -4.96 1.99 33.31
N SER A 618 -3.69 2.43 33.25
CA SER A 618 -2.58 1.70 33.90
C SER A 618 -2.65 1.71 35.43
N GLN A 619 -3.17 2.77 36.05
CA GLN A 619 -3.39 2.78 37.51
C GLN A 619 -4.60 1.93 37.92
N GLN A 620 -5.65 1.83 37.10
CA GLN A 620 -6.76 0.89 37.32
C GLN A 620 -6.32 -0.57 37.13
N GLU A 621 -5.43 -0.87 36.19
CA GLU A 621 -4.86 -2.21 36.03
C GLU A 621 -3.94 -2.60 37.19
N THR A 622 -3.14 -1.65 37.70
CA THR A 622 -2.26 -1.90 38.85
C THR A 622 -3.07 -2.09 40.15
N GLN A 623 -4.17 -1.35 40.35
CA GLN A 623 -5.07 -1.57 41.50
C GLN A 623 -5.91 -2.84 41.38
N ARG A 624 -6.31 -3.25 40.16
CA ARG A 624 -6.96 -4.56 39.93
C ARG A 624 -6.01 -5.73 40.17
N GLN A 625 -4.72 -5.61 39.82
CA GLN A 625 -3.73 -6.64 40.13
C GLN A 625 -3.37 -6.71 41.63
N ALA A 626 -3.49 -5.60 42.37
CA ALA A 626 -3.27 -5.59 43.82
C ALA A 626 -4.45 -6.17 44.64
N GLN A 627 -5.66 -6.24 44.09
CA GLN A 627 -6.82 -6.89 44.72
C GLN A 627 -7.02 -8.36 44.31
N ALA A 628 -6.22 -8.87 43.37
CA ALA A 628 -6.25 -10.25 42.92
C ALA A 628 -5.06 -11.09 43.42
N ARG A 629 -4.40 -10.66 44.51
CA ARG A 629 -3.42 -11.46 45.26
C ARG A 629 -3.88 -11.70 46.68
#